data_AF-A0A9X0LBI7-F1
#
_entry.id   AF-A0A9X0LBI7-F1
#
_cell.length_a   1.000
_cell.length_b   1.000
_cell.length_c   1.000
_cell.angle_alpha   90.00
_cell.angle_beta   90.00
_cell.angle_gamma   90.00
#
_symmetry.space_group_name_H-M   'P 1'
#
loop_
_entity.id
_entity.type
_entity.pdbx_description
1 polymer ?
#
loop_
_entity_poly.entity_id
_entity_poly.type
_entity_poly.pdbx_seq_one_letter_code
_entity_poly.pdbx_strand_id
1 'polypeptide(L)'
;MIPGGYLRWLPVVATAAALTVAGLICTRHLVACYRKRGVPAGPAVRRAWATTVMSVWTLPWLVVVLTPLDAPRDVRLVPLRDLVEILADPPLTAFFQIVGNLLVFAAVGFGLGMAWQVRLTHVVIVAAGMSTAVEVSQYALALGRVSSIDDVLLNTTGAGLAVLAARRLPVPDRLLPVPPSE
;
A
#
# COMPACT_ATOMS: atom_id res chain seq x y z
N MET A 1 6.80 -23.27 8.55
CA MET A 1 6.21 -22.91 9.87
C MET A 1 6.03 -21.41 9.86
N ILE A 2 4.82 -20.89 10.06
CA ILE A 2 4.57 -19.45 10.00
C ILE A 2 5.30 -18.77 11.17
N PRO A 3 6.17 -17.76 10.94
CA PRO A 3 6.92 -17.11 12.02
C PRO A 3 5.96 -16.55 13.08
N GLY A 4 6.14 -16.97 14.35
CA GLY A 4 5.33 -16.51 15.49
C GLY A 4 3.97 -17.21 15.69
N GLY A 5 3.68 -18.31 14.98
CA GLY A 5 2.44 -19.08 15.17
C GLY A 5 1.19 -18.46 14.52
N TYR A 6 0.14 -19.25 14.33
CA TYR A 6 -1.08 -18.82 13.60
C TYR A 6 -1.84 -17.69 14.30
N LEU A 7 -1.80 -17.64 15.64
CA LEU A 7 -2.49 -16.61 16.44
C LEU A 7 -2.00 -15.20 16.11
N ARG A 8 -0.72 -15.05 15.73
CA ARG A 8 -0.15 -13.77 15.32
C ARG A 8 -0.76 -13.22 14.03
N TRP A 9 -1.26 -14.09 13.17
CA TRP A 9 -1.84 -13.71 11.88
C TRP A 9 -3.34 -13.48 11.96
N LEU A 10 -3.97 -13.86 13.08
CA LEU A 10 -5.39 -13.67 13.30
C LEU A 10 -5.81 -12.20 13.17
N PRO A 11 -5.11 -11.21 13.77
CA PRO A 11 -5.46 -9.80 13.58
C PRO A 11 -5.34 -9.36 12.12
N VAL A 12 -4.30 -9.81 11.41
CA VAL A 12 -4.07 -9.46 9.99
C VAL A 12 -5.21 -9.99 9.12
N VAL A 13 -5.56 -11.26 9.27
CA VAL A 13 -6.64 -11.90 8.52
C VAL A 13 -7.98 -11.30 8.88
N ALA A 14 -8.25 -11.05 10.17
CA ALA A 14 -9.48 -10.41 10.63
C ALA A 14 -9.61 -8.99 10.09
N THR A 15 -8.54 -8.18 10.12
CA THR A 15 -8.51 -6.85 9.54
C THR A 15 -8.74 -6.89 8.03
N ALA A 16 -8.06 -7.78 7.30
CA ALA A 16 -8.25 -7.91 5.85
C ALA A 16 -9.69 -8.31 5.48
N ALA A 17 -10.26 -9.29 6.19
CA ALA A 17 -11.63 -9.72 5.98
C ALA A 17 -12.64 -8.62 6.31
N ALA A 18 -12.50 -7.97 7.48
CA ALA A 18 -13.36 -6.88 7.91
C ALA A 18 -13.31 -5.69 6.94
N LEU A 19 -12.11 -5.30 6.49
CA LEU A 19 -11.93 -4.23 5.52
C LEU A 19 -12.49 -4.59 4.15
N THR A 20 -12.42 -5.85 3.73
CA THR A 20 -13.02 -6.28 2.46
C THR A 20 -14.54 -6.09 2.49
N VAL A 21 -15.20 -6.55 3.56
CA VAL A 21 -16.65 -6.42 3.72
C VAL A 21 -17.05 -4.94 3.87
N ALA A 22 -16.39 -4.21 4.77
CA ALA A 22 -16.64 -2.79 4.98
C ALA A 22 -16.34 -1.96 3.72
N GLY A 23 -15.30 -2.33 2.98
CA GLY A 23 -14.87 -1.68 1.75
C GLY A 23 -15.94 -1.66 0.68
N LEU A 24 -16.74 -2.73 0.53
CA LEU A 24 -17.87 -2.76 -0.41
C LEU A 24 -18.94 -1.72 -0.05
N ILE A 25 -19.27 -1.62 1.24
CA ILE A 25 -20.24 -0.65 1.76
C ILE A 25 -19.68 0.77 1.61
N CYS A 26 -18.45 1.00 2.07
CA CYS A 26 -17.75 2.28 1.97
C CYS A 26 -17.62 2.75 0.52
N THR A 27 -17.37 1.85 -0.44
CA THR A 27 -17.30 2.22 -1.86
C THR A 27 -18.60 2.87 -2.32
N ARG A 28 -19.77 2.28 -1.99
CA ARG A 28 -21.07 2.85 -2.38
C ARG A 28 -21.29 4.22 -1.73
N HIS A 29 -20.95 4.37 -0.45
CA HIS A 29 -21.04 5.65 0.24
C HIS A 29 -20.09 6.70 -0.35
N LEU A 30 -18.85 6.34 -0.66
CA LEU A 30 -17.87 7.22 -1.30
C LEU A 30 -18.34 7.69 -2.68
N VAL A 31 -18.92 6.79 -3.50
CA VAL A 31 -19.54 7.18 -4.77
C VAL A 31 -20.63 8.22 -4.54
N ALA A 32 -21.54 7.97 -3.60
CA ALA A 32 -22.61 8.93 -3.28
C ALA A 32 -22.05 10.29 -2.82
N CYS A 33 -21.02 10.28 -1.96
CA CYS A 33 -20.35 11.49 -1.50
C CYS A 33 -19.67 12.26 -2.65
N TYR A 34 -18.96 11.58 -3.54
CA TYR A 34 -18.34 12.22 -4.70
C TYR A 34 -19.39 12.79 -5.66
N ARG A 35 -20.49 12.07 -5.90
CA ARG A 35 -21.60 12.56 -6.72
C ARG A 35 -22.26 13.80 -6.12
N LYS A 36 -22.49 13.81 -4.80
CA LYS A 36 -23.01 15.00 -4.08
C LYS A 36 -22.08 16.22 -4.18
N ARG A 37 -20.77 15.98 -4.34
CA ARG A 37 -19.76 17.03 -4.58
C ARG A 37 -19.59 17.40 -6.06
N GLY A 38 -20.52 16.98 -6.92
CA GLY A 38 -20.51 17.33 -8.35
C GLY A 38 -19.54 16.52 -9.22
N VAL A 39 -18.93 15.44 -8.71
CA VAL A 39 -18.05 14.59 -9.51
C VAL A 39 -18.90 13.70 -10.44
N PRO A 40 -18.62 13.65 -11.76
CA PRO A 40 -19.33 12.78 -12.68
C PRO A 40 -19.24 11.29 -12.28
N ALA A 41 -20.22 10.49 -12.69
CA ALA A 41 -20.38 9.11 -12.23
C ALA A 41 -19.13 8.24 -12.44
N GLY A 42 -18.52 8.27 -13.63
CA GLY A 42 -17.31 7.50 -13.93
C GLY A 42 -16.13 7.80 -13.00
N PRO A 43 -15.64 9.05 -12.93
CA PRO A 43 -14.60 9.46 -11.99
C PRO A 43 -14.96 9.24 -10.52
N ALA A 44 -16.23 9.39 -10.12
CA ALA A 44 -16.69 9.13 -8.76
C ALA A 44 -16.52 7.65 -8.37
N VAL A 45 -16.93 6.74 -9.26
CA VAL A 45 -16.73 5.29 -9.10
C VAL A 45 -15.25 4.94 -9.04
N ARG A 46 -14.44 5.50 -9.95
CA ARG A 46 -12.99 5.26 -9.98
C ARG A 46 -12.29 5.69 -8.70
N ARG A 47 -12.60 6.89 -8.19
CA ARG A 47 -12.06 7.42 -6.93
C ARG A 47 -12.48 6.58 -5.72
N ALA A 48 -13.75 6.18 -5.67
CA ALA A 48 -14.24 5.31 -4.59
C ALA A 48 -13.53 3.96 -4.58
N TRP A 49 -13.42 3.30 -5.74
CA TRP A 49 -12.70 2.03 -5.87
C TRP A 49 -11.23 2.17 -5.52
N ALA A 50 -10.55 3.19 -6.03
CA ALA A 50 -9.15 3.42 -5.71
C ALA A 50 -8.95 3.59 -4.20
N THR A 51 -9.79 4.41 -3.55
CA THR A 51 -9.74 4.61 -2.09
C THR A 51 -9.96 3.29 -1.34
N THR A 52 -10.93 2.48 -1.76
CA THR A 52 -11.20 1.18 -1.16
C THR A 52 -10.03 0.21 -1.32
N VAL A 53 -9.50 0.07 -2.54
CA VAL A 53 -8.35 -0.81 -2.82
C VAL A 53 -7.13 -0.39 -2.02
N MET A 54 -6.85 0.92 -1.96
CA MET A 54 -5.77 1.47 -1.15
C MET A 54 -5.90 1.05 0.31
N SER A 55 -7.09 1.22 0.90
CA SER A 55 -7.34 0.89 2.30
C SER A 55 -7.30 -0.62 2.58
N VAL A 56 -8.01 -1.42 1.78
CA VAL A 56 -8.12 -2.88 1.95
C VAL A 56 -6.76 -3.55 1.81
N TRP A 57 -5.88 -3.02 0.96
CA TRP A 57 -4.54 -3.56 0.78
C TRP A 57 -3.54 -3.05 1.82
N THR A 58 -3.45 -1.73 2.01
CA THR A 58 -2.36 -1.11 2.79
C THR A 58 -2.54 -1.35 4.28
N LEU A 59 -3.77 -1.29 4.80
CA LEU A 59 -4.00 -1.40 6.24
C LEU A 59 -3.60 -2.77 6.83
N PRO A 60 -3.90 -3.93 6.20
CA PRO A 60 -3.37 -5.21 6.67
C PRO A 60 -1.84 -5.26 6.68
N TRP A 61 -1.16 -4.69 5.67
CA TRP A 61 0.30 -4.58 5.68
C TRP A 61 0.79 -3.74 6.86
N LEU A 62 0.14 -2.60 7.15
CA LEU A 62 0.46 -1.78 8.31
C LEU A 62 0.30 -2.56 9.63
N VAL A 63 -0.73 -3.40 9.77
CA VAL A 63 -0.86 -4.30 10.92
C VAL A 63 0.33 -5.25 11.00
N VAL A 64 0.76 -5.86 9.89
CA VAL A 64 1.93 -6.77 9.88
C VAL A 64 3.20 -6.06 10.32
N VAL A 65 3.53 -4.92 9.70
CA VAL A 65 4.80 -4.19 9.94
C VAL A 65 4.82 -3.41 11.25
N LEU A 66 3.67 -3.18 11.89
CA LEU A 66 3.57 -2.56 13.22
C LEU A 66 3.27 -3.58 14.34
N THR A 67 3.09 -4.87 14.04
CA THR A 67 2.94 -5.90 15.08
C THR A 67 4.30 -6.21 15.72
N PRO A 68 4.52 -5.99 17.03
CA PRO A 68 5.81 -6.21 17.68
C PRO A 68 6.43 -7.59 17.40
N LEU A 69 7.75 -7.64 17.42
CA LEU A 69 8.57 -8.84 17.39
C LEU A 69 9.32 -9.00 18.71
N ASP A 70 9.48 -10.25 19.16
CA ASP A 70 10.41 -10.60 20.25
C ASP A 70 11.85 -10.64 19.71
N ALA A 71 12.34 -9.46 19.34
CA ALA A 71 13.69 -9.25 18.81
C ALA A 71 14.21 -7.87 19.25
N PRO A 72 15.53 -7.66 19.28
CA PRO A 72 16.07 -6.32 19.53
C PRO A 72 15.70 -5.37 18.39
N ARG A 73 15.49 -4.09 18.72
CA ARG A 73 15.42 -3.04 17.70
C ARG A 73 16.82 -2.75 17.15
N ASP A 74 16.90 -2.46 15.87
CA ASP A 74 18.14 -2.11 15.17
C ASP A 74 17.88 -0.95 14.19
N VAL A 75 18.91 -0.23 13.77
CA VAL A 75 18.79 0.89 12.83
C VAL A 75 19.86 0.79 11.76
N ARG A 76 19.43 0.80 10.50
CA ARG A 76 20.30 0.59 9.35
C ARG A 76 20.07 1.66 8.29
N LEU A 77 20.99 2.63 8.26
CA LEU A 77 20.87 3.84 7.44
C LEU A 77 21.80 3.84 6.24
N VAL A 78 22.61 2.80 6.05
CA VAL A 78 23.50 2.67 4.90
C VAL A 78 22.69 2.07 3.74
N PRO A 79 22.43 2.84 2.67
CA PRO A 79 21.62 2.34 1.57
C PRO A 79 22.25 1.13 0.89
N LEU A 80 21.41 0.23 0.42
CA LEU A 80 21.72 -1.03 -0.28
C LEU A 80 22.44 -2.08 0.57
N ARG A 81 22.82 -1.77 1.80
CA ARG A 81 23.51 -2.72 2.68
C ARG A 81 22.61 -3.87 3.06
N ASP A 82 21.39 -3.54 3.50
CA ASP A 82 20.42 -4.55 3.92
C ASP A 82 19.95 -5.36 2.73
N LEU A 83 19.73 -4.70 1.59
CA LEU A 83 19.35 -5.40 0.38
C LEU A 83 20.42 -6.44 -0.04
N VAL A 84 21.71 -6.12 0.08
CA VAL A 84 22.79 -7.08 -0.20
C VAL A 84 22.80 -8.23 0.80
N GLU A 85 22.60 -7.95 2.09
CA GLU A 85 22.48 -8.99 3.12
C GLU A 85 21.26 -9.91 2.85
N ILE A 86 20.12 -9.34 2.51
CA ILE A 86 18.89 -10.06 2.14
C ILE A 86 19.10 -10.94 0.91
N LEU A 87 19.88 -10.49 -0.08
CA LEU A 87 20.18 -11.30 -1.27
C LEU A 87 21.08 -12.50 -0.97
N ALA A 88 21.79 -12.49 0.17
CA ALA A 88 22.57 -13.62 0.65
C ALA A 88 21.75 -14.63 1.48
N ASP A 89 20.54 -14.25 1.92
CA ASP A 89 19.61 -15.14 2.62
C ASP A 89 19.07 -16.24 1.69
N PRO A 90 18.45 -17.31 2.25
CA PRO A 90 17.74 -18.30 1.45
C PRO A 90 16.79 -17.63 0.43
N PRO A 91 16.74 -18.09 -0.83
CA PRO A 91 16.05 -17.37 -1.91
C PRO A 91 14.58 -17.04 -1.62
N LEU A 92 13.89 -17.94 -0.91
CA LEU A 92 12.50 -17.74 -0.53
C LEU A 92 12.35 -16.60 0.51
N THR A 93 13.28 -16.51 1.46
CA THR A 93 13.33 -15.42 2.45
C THR A 93 13.61 -14.10 1.76
N ALA A 94 14.62 -14.06 0.89
CA ALA A 94 14.97 -12.88 0.12
C ALA A 94 13.78 -12.37 -0.72
N PHE A 95 13.09 -13.29 -1.40
CA PHE A 95 11.89 -13.00 -2.16
C PHE A 95 10.81 -12.34 -1.32
N PHE A 96 10.47 -12.92 -0.16
CA PHE A 96 9.41 -12.37 0.69
C PHE A 96 9.78 -11.01 1.30
N GLN A 97 11.04 -10.77 1.64
CA GLN A 97 11.48 -9.46 2.16
C GLN A 97 11.42 -8.38 1.07
N ILE A 98 11.96 -8.66 -0.12
CA ILE A 98 11.99 -7.70 -1.23
C ILE A 98 10.57 -7.43 -1.74
N VAL A 99 9.83 -8.49 -2.08
CA VAL A 99 8.47 -8.37 -2.64
C VAL A 99 7.50 -7.86 -1.59
N GLY A 100 7.62 -8.28 -0.33
CA GLY A 100 6.79 -7.79 0.76
C GLY A 100 6.85 -6.27 0.89
N ASN A 101 8.05 -5.71 0.96
CA ASN A 101 8.25 -4.27 1.00
C ASN A 101 7.76 -3.58 -0.27
N LEU A 102 8.11 -4.06 -1.47
CA LEU A 102 7.57 -3.50 -2.71
C LEU A 102 6.03 -3.42 -2.73
N LEU A 103 5.35 -4.31 -2.01
CA LEU A 103 3.90 -4.38 -1.98
C LEU A 103 3.23 -3.49 -0.93
N VAL A 104 3.91 -3.07 0.16
CA VAL A 104 3.26 -2.34 1.29
C VAL A 104 2.46 -1.12 0.81
N PHE A 105 3.10 -0.23 0.03
CA PHE A 105 2.44 0.97 -0.51
C PHE A 105 2.16 0.89 -2.02
N ALA A 106 2.29 -0.28 -2.63
CA ALA A 106 1.95 -0.47 -4.06
C ALA A 106 0.49 -0.06 -4.35
N ALA A 107 -0.46 -0.44 -3.49
CA ALA A 107 -1.86 -0.08 -3.69
C ALA A 107 -2.11 1.43 -3.59
N VAL A 108 -1.32 2.17 -2.80
CA VAL A 108 -1.37 3.64 -2.77
C VAL A 108 -0.96 4.21 -4.12
N GLY A 109 0.18 3.77 -4.66
CA GLY A 109 0.62 4.18 -5.99
C GLY A 109 -0.40 3.82 -7.08
N PHE A 110 -0.87 2.58 -7.09
CA PHE A 110 -1.85 2.09 -8.05
C PHE A 110 -3.17 2.88 -7.99
N GLY A 111 -3.74 3.03 -6.79
CA GLY A 111 -4.99 3.75 -6.56
C GLY A 111 -4.87 5.22 -6.96
N LEU A 112 -3.75 5.86 -6.62
CA LEU A 112 -3.47 7.24 -7.02
C LEU A 112 -3.43 7.39 -8.55
N GLY A 113 -2.74 6.49 -9.25
CA GLY A 113 -2.63 6.51 -10.72
C GLY A 113 -3.92 6.16 -11.45
N MET A 114 -4.74 5.30 -10.85
CA MET A 114 -6.05 4.93 -11.38
C MET A 114 -7.04 6.10 -11.26
N ALA A 115 -7.13 6.73 -10.08
CA ALA A 115 -8.22 7.67 -9.81
C ALA A 115 -7.87 9.15 -10.07
N TRP A 116 -6.60 9.54 -10.00
CA TRP A 116 -6.16 10.93 -10.08
C TRP A 116 -4.99 11.15 -11.05
N GLN A 117 -4.92 12.35 -11.61
CA GLN A 117 -3.80 12.80 -12.47
C GLN A 117 -2.67 13.34 -11.59
N VAL A 118 -2.06 12.48 -10.77
CA VAL A 118 -0.94 12.86 -9.89
C VAL A 118 0.40 12.77 -10.63
N ARG A 119 1.36 13.62 -10.28
CA ARG A 119 2.75 13.48 -10.77
C ARG A 119 3.42 12.29 -10.09
N LEU A 120 4.31 11.58 -10.81
CA LEU A 120 5.09 10.48 -10.23
C LEU A 120 5.86 10.93 -8.98
N THR A 121 6.45 12.14 -9.03
CA THR A 121 7.15 12.74 -7.91
C THR A 121 6.29 12.90 -6.65
N HIS A 122 5.01 13.27 -6.78
CA HIS A 122 4.11 13.34 -5.63
C HIS A 122 3.84 11.97 -5.02
N VAL A 123 3.66 10.93 -5.84
CA VAL A 123 3.49 9.56 -5.34
C VAL A 123 4.73 9.09 -4.60
N VAL A 124 5.92 9.33 -5.17
CA VAL A 124 7.21 8.99 -4.57
C VAL A 124 7.40 9.71 -3.23
N ILE A 125 7.14 11.02 -3.16
CA ILE A 125 7.27 11.79 -1.91
C ILE A 125 6.29 11.29 -0.84
N VAL A 126 5.03 11.05 -1.20
CA VAL A 126 4.01 10.55 -0.26
C VAL A 126 4.38 9.15 0.24
N ALA A 127 4.79 8.25 -0.66
CA ALA A 127 5.20 6.89 -0.29
C ALA A 127 6.45 6.88 0.59
N ALA A 128 7.46 7.68 0.26
CA ALA A 128 8.66 7.83 1.09
C ALA A 128 8.33 8.38 2.47
N GLY A 129 7.43 9.39 2.55
CA GLY A 129 6.98 9.96 3.82
C GLY A 129 6.21 8.94 4.67
N MET A 130 5.28 8.20 4.08
CA MET A 130 4.54 7.15 4.79
C MET A 130 5.48 6.03 5.26
N SER A 131 6.41 5.59 4.42
CA SER A 131 7.36 4.55 4.80
C SER A 131 8.29 5.01 5.91
N THR A 132 8.80 6.24 5.81
CA THR A 132 9.62 6.83 6.88
C THR A 132 8.85 6.91 8.19
N ALA A 133 7.55 7.26 8.15
CA ALA A 133 6.72 7.27 9.35
C ALA A 133 6.53 5.88 9.96
N VAL A 134 6.47 4.82 9.14
CA VAL A 134 6.45 3.42 9.61
C VAL A 134 7.78 3.07 10.29
N GLU A 135 8.92 3.31 9.64
CA GLU A 135 10.25 3.04 10.21
C GLU A 135 10.46 3.78 11.53
N VAL A 136 10.13 5.07 11.58
CA VAL A 136 10.22 5.88 12.80
C VAL A 136 9.33 5.32 13.90
N SER A 137 8.12 4.88 13.56
CA SER A 137 7.18 4.28 14.52
C SER A 137 7.72 2.95 15.06
N GLN A 138 8.31 2.10 14.21
CA GLN A 138 8.95 0.86 14.64
C GLN A 138 10.10 1.11 15.62
N TYR A 139 10.95 2.09 15.32
CA TYR A 139 12.06 2.47 16.19
C TYR A 139 11.58 3.09 17.51
N ALA A 140 10.68 4.07 17.43
CA ALA A 140 10.21 4.86 18.57
C ALA A 140 9.35 4.04 19.54
N LEU A 141 8.52 3.12 19.01
CA LEU A 141 7.71 2.21 19.81
C LEU A 141 8.44 0.92 20.21
N ALA A 142 9.73 0.80 19.85
CA ALA A 142 10.57 -0.35 20.16
C ALA A 142 9.92 -1.69 19.77
N LEU A 143 9.40 -1.79 18.54
CA LEU A 143 8.62 -2.94 18.06
C LEU A 143 9.48 -4.19 17.77
N GLY A 144 10.74 -4.22 18.22
CA GLY A 144 11.68 -5.30 17.94
C GLY A 144 11.97 -5.51 16.46
N ARG A 145 11.96 -4.42 15.69
CA ARG A 145 12.24 -4.43 14.25
C ARG A 145 13.53 -3.71 13.93
N VAL A 146 14.10 -4.07 12.79
CA VAL A 146 15.16 -3.30 12.14
C VAL A 146 14.49 -2.15 11.41
N SER A 147 14.88 -0.92 11.72
CA SER A 147 14.45 0.26 10.97
C SER A 147 15.45 0.57 9.88
N SER A 148 15.04 0.44 8.61
CA SER A 148 15.95 0.43 7.47
C SER A 148 15.62 1.49 6.41
N ILE A 149 16.66 2.13 5.87
CA ILE A 149 16.53 2.98 4.68
C ILE A 149 16.16 2.17 3.44
N ASP A 150 16.55 0.89 3.36
CA ASP A 150 16.26 0.03 2.21
C ASP A 150 14.79 -0.34 2.15
N ASP A 151 14.14 -0.52 3.31
CA ASP A 151 12.68 -0.71 3.38
C ASP A 151 11.94 0.52 2.84
N VAL A 152 12.40 1.73 3.18
CA VAL A 152 11.87 2.99 2.59
C VAL A 152 12.04 3.03 1.08
N LEU A 153 13.21 2.65 0.57
CA LEU A 153 13.49 2.62 -0.85
C LEU A 153 12.60 1.60 -1.59
N LEU A 154 12.45 0.38 -1.06
CA LEU A 154 11.61 -0.67 -1.63
C LEU A 154 10.14 -0.26 -1.64
N ASN A 155 9.61 0.17 -0.48
CA ASN A 155 8.24 0.65 -0.33
C ASN A 155 7.91 1.80 -1.31
N THR A 156 8.82 2.75 -1.45
CA THR A 156 8.67 3.91 -2.35
C THR A 156 8.74 3.48 -3.83
N THR A 157 9.67 2.59 -4.16
CA THR A 157 9.83 2.03 -5.51
C THR A 157 8.56 1.28 -5.92
N GLY A 158 8.02 0.46 -5.02
CA GLY A 158 6.77 -0.27 -5.22
C GLY A 158 5.60 0.64 -5.56
N ALA A 159 5.40 1.72 -4.80
CA ALA A 159 4.39 2.73 -5.10
C ALA A 159 4.63 3.43 -6.45
N GLY A 160 5.88 3.76 -6.78
CA GLY A 160 6.27 4.35 -8.06
C GLY A 160 5.97 3.45 -9.26
N LEU A 161 6.32 2.17 -9.18
CA LEU A 161 6.01 1.19 -10.22
C LEU A 161 4.51 1.00 -10.38
N ALA A 162 3.79 0.92 -9.27
CA ALA A 162 2.35 0.71 -9.26
C ALA A 162 1.56 1.87 -9.87
N VAL A 163 1.96 3.13 -9.64
CA VAL A 163 1.32 4.29 -10.30
C VAL A 163 1.57 4.28 -11.80
N LEU A 164 2.77 3.88 -12.25
CA LEU A 164 3.08 3.76 -13.67
C LEU A 164 2.26 2.65 -14.33
N ALA A 165 2.13 1.49 -13.65
CA ALA A 165 1.29 0.39 -14.12
C ALA A 165 -0.18 0.80 -14.24
N ALA A 166 -0.73 1.49 -13.22
CA ALA A 166 -2.13 1.94 -13.24
C ALA A 166 -2.45 2.85 -14.43
N ARG A 167 -1.51 3.71 -14.84
CA ARG A 167 -1.68 4.61 -16.00
C ARG A 167 -1.72 3.89 -17.35
N ARG A 168 -1.21 2.65 -17.41
CA ARG A 168 -1.20 1.84 -18.64
C ARG A 168 -2.49 1.04 -18.81
N LEU A 169 -3.31 0.94 -17.76
CA LEU A 169 -4.56 0.20 -17.85
C LEU A 169 -5.62 1.03 -18.59
N PRO A 170 -6.30 0.44 -19.59
CA PRO A 170 -7.38 1.11 -20.28
C PRO A 170 -8.53 1.40 -19.30
N VAL A 171 -9.10 2.60 -19.38
CA VAL A 171 -10.31 2.95 -18.62
C VAL A 171 -11.49 2.33 -19.37
N PRO A 172 -12.29 1.43 -18.77
CA PRO A 172 -13.41 0.81 -19.47
C PRO A 172 -14.41 1.85 -19.96
N ASP A 173 -14.80 1.78 -21.24
CA ASP A 173 -15.69 2.73 -21.92
C ASP A 173 -17.05 2.90 -21.22
N ARG A 174 -17.48 1.91 -20.43
CA ARG A 174 -18.71 1.97 -19.61
C ARG A 174 -18.70 3.05 -18.52
N LEU A 175 -17.57 3.70 -18.27
CA LEU A 175 -17.43 4.80 -17.32
C LEU A 175 -17.36 6.18 -18.00
N LEU A 176 -17.37 6.24 -19.33
CA LEU A 176 -17.48 7.50 -20.07
C LEU A 176 -18.96 7.92 -20.14
N PRO A 177 -19.29 9.20 -19.88
CA PRO A 177 -20.64 9.70 -20.13
C PRO A 177 -21.02 9.43 -21.58
N VAL A 178 -22.20 8.85 -21.82
CA VAL A 178 -22.79 8.84 -23.16
C VAL A 178 -22.94 10.30 -23.59
N PRO A 179 -22.36 10.72 -24.72
CA PRO A 179 -22.55 12.08 -25.20
C PRO A 179 -24.05 12.33 -25.40
N PRO A 180 -24.58 13.53 -25.11
CA PRO A 180 -25.97 13.84 -25.39
C PRO A 180 -26.23 13.55 -26.88
N SER A 181 -27.25 12.75 -27.15
CA SER A 181 -27.75 12.56 -28.52
C SER A 181 -28.24 13.91 -29.02
N GLU A 182 -27.62 14.41 -30.08
CA GLU A 182 -28.11 15.56 -30.87
C GLU A 182 -29.48 15.26 -31.49
#